data_AF-A0A8H7F2A5-F1
#
_entry.id   AF-A0A8H7F2A5-F1
#
_cell.length_a   1.000
_cell.length_b   1.000
_cell.length_c   1.000
_cell.angle_alpha   90.00
_cell.angle_beta   90.00
_cell.angle_gamma   90.00
#
_symmetry.space_group_name_H-M   'P 1'
#
loop_
_entity.id
_entity.type
_entity.pdbx_description
1 polymer ?
#
loop_
_entity_poly.entity_id
_entity_poly.type
_entity_poly.pdbx_seq_one_letter_code
_entity_poly.pdbx_strand_id
1 'polypeptide(L)'
;MFGLAHVLAAPNAAPDNTVRVDSSQKYCMIMPRTAHTNIGDSEHPGGTRSYCSASARTSDSQGLLPDNFWRNVEFKTGKGKGGKKWAQLTGCIRPETLDRLNPRDAGGQYDSSGGAGGRGNPVGSKCTGYNHYVELVEPGGPRACIRCCDDPKDCPVNRDTAGCPQVIPGNYFNCG
;
A
#
# COMPACT_ATOMS: atom_id res chain seq x y z
N MET A 1 33.46 -31.03 -7.91
CA MET A 1 32.89 -30.30 -6.76
C MET A 1 31.96 -29.22 -7.29
N PHE A 2 30.64 -29.47 -7.31
CA PHE A 2 29.65 -28.45 -7.64
C PHE A 2 29.24 -27.75 -6.34
N GLY A 3 29.62 -26.48 -6.19
CA GLY A 3 29.19 -25.65 -5.07
C GLY A 3 27.74 -25.21 -5.27
N LEU A 4 26.86 -25.63 -4.36
CA LEU A 4 25.53 -25.05 -4.24
C LEU A 4 25.66 -23.60 -3.74
N ALA A 5 25.44 -22.63 -4.63
CA ALA A 5 25.16 -21.27 -4.24
C ALA A 5 23.84 -21.26 -3.46
N HIS A 6 23.91 -21.04 -2.15
CA HIS A 6 22.74 -20.72 -1.33
C HIS A 6 22.21 -19.37 -1.80
N VAL A 7 21.05 -19.38 -2.47
CA VAL A 7 20.25 -18.16 -2.65
C VAL A 7 19.78 -17.75 -1.26
N LEU A 8 20.45 -16.78 -0.65
CA LEU A 8 19.96 -16.12 0.55
C LEU A 8 18.65 -15.42 0.16
N ALA A 9 17.51 -15.98 0.57
CA ALA A 9 16.24 -15.29 0.49
C ALA A 9 16.37 -13.94 1.21
N ALA A 10 16.03 -12.84 0.54
CA ALA A 10 16.04 -11.52 1.16
C ALA A 10 15.22 -11.57 2.46
N PRO A 11 15.69 -10.96 3.57
CA PRO A 11 14.97 -10.99 4.83
C PRO A 11 13.52 -10.55 4.61
N ASN A 12 12.59 -11.25 5.25
CA ASN A 12 11.18 -10.86 5.24
C ASN A 12 11.09 -9.44 5.80
N ALA A 13 10.27 -8.59 5.18
CA ALA A 13 10.03 -7.26 5.71
C ALA A 13 9.42 -7.39 7.12
N ALA A 14 9.74 -6.45 8.01
CA ALA A 14 9.13 -6.42 9.33
C ALA A 14 7.60 -6.32 9.20
N PRO A 15 6.81 -6.86 10.15
CA PRO A 15 5.35 -6.81 10.04
C PRO A 15 4.81 -5.39 9.86
N ASP A 16 5.43 -4.40 10.51
CA ASP A 16 5.06 -2.98 10.41
C ASP A 16 5.56 -2.28 9.15
N ASN A 17 6.28 -3.01 8.28
CA ASN A 17 6.75 -2.60 6.98
C ASN A 17 6.23 -3.52 5.85
N THR A 18 5.10 -4.19 6.09
CA THR A 18 4.51 -5.14 5.16
C THR A 18 3.05 -4.77 4.88
N VAL A 19 2.68 -4.70 3.59
CA VAL A 19 1.29 -4.58 3.14
C VAL A 19 0.70 -5.93 2.75
N ARG A 20 -0.62 -5.99 2.64
CA ARG A 20 -1.36 -7.22 2.31
C ARG A 20 -2.70 -6.89 1.68
N VAL A 21 -3.09 -7.65 0.67
CA VAL A 21 -4.37 -7.49 -0.03
C VAL A 21 -4.96 -8.88 -0.32
N ASP A 22 -5.73 -9.43 0.62
CA ASP A 22 -6.39 -10.74 0.47
C ASP A 22 -7.88 -10.60 0.12
N SER A 23 -8.54 -9.57 0.66
CA SER A 23 -9.95 -9.25 0.42
C SER A 23 -10.25 -7.82 0.89
N SER A 24 -11.49 -7.36 0.70
CA SER A 24 -11.97 -6.07 1.24
C SER A 24 -12.03 -6.02 2.78
N GLN A 25 -11.91 -7.15 3.46
CA GLN A 25 -11.94 -7.24 4.94
C GLN A 25 -10.61 -7.66 5.55
N LYS A 26 -9.65 -8.10 4.72
CA LYS A 26 -8.35 -8.62 5.14
C LYS A 26 -7.24 -7.98 4.33
N TYR A 27 -6.78 -6.84 4.83
CA TYR A 27 -5.78 -6.01 4.18
C TYR A 27 -4.94 -5.22 5.19
N CYS A 28 -3.76 -4.80 4.74
CA CYS A 28 -2.85 -3.88 5.40
C CYS A 28 -2.33 -2.86 4.38
N MET A 29 -2.22 -1.61 4.79
CA MET A 29 -1.77 -0.47 3.98
C MET A 29 -0.69 0.31 4.73
N ILE A 30 0.15 1.08 4.04
CA ILE A 30 1.12 1.98 4.67
C ILE A 30 0.44 3.31 5.00
N MET A 31 0.66 3.81 6.21
CA MET A 31 0.18 5.13 6.62
C MET A 31 1.30 5.87 7.36
N PRO A 32 1.16 7.18 7.57
CA PRO A 32 2.05 7.90 8.48
C PRO A 32 2.06 7.28 9.88
N ARG A 33 3.23 7.31 10.52
CA ARG A 33 3.40 6.83 11.90
C ARG A 33 2.89 7.88 12.89
N THR A 34 3.10 9.15 12.60
CA THR A 34 2.70 10.29 13.43
C THR A 34 1.29 10.78 13.08
N ALA A 35 0.63 11.41 14.06
CA ALA A 35 -0.74 11.90 13.88
C ALA A 35 -0.77 13.04 12.86
N HIS A 36 -1.89 13.19 12.13
CA HIS A 36 -2.21 14.30 11.25
C HIS A 36 -1.08 14.69 10.29
N THR A 37 -0.40 13.69 9.74
CA THR A 37 0.77 13.89 8.89
C THR A 37 0.35 13.79 7.43
N ASN A 38 0.87 14.69 6.58
CA ASN A 38 0.68 14.55 5.14
C ASN A 38 1.43 13.30 4.66
N ILE A 39 0.91 12.62 3.65
CA ILE A 39 1.48 11.39 3.10
C ILE A 39 2.93 11.65 2.66
N GLY A 40 3.18 12.71 1.88
CA GLY A 40 4.53 13.10 1.45
C GLY A 40 5.48 13.51 2.59
N ASP A 41 4.96 14.02 3.71
CA ASP A 41 5.83 14.38 4.86
C ASP A 41 6.31 13.15 5.63
N SER A 42 5.58 12.04 5.53
CA SER A 42 5.93 10.78 6.21
C SER A 42 6.99 9.95 5.47
N GLU A 43 7.34 10.34 4.24
CA GLU A 43 8.17 9.62 3.27
C GLU A 43 9.68 9.61 3.61
N HIS A 44 10.01 9.40 4.87
CA HIS A 44 11.38 9.28 5.37
C HIS A 44 11.55 8.00 6.20
N PRO A 45 12.79 7.52 6.43
CA PRO A 45 13.04 6.37 7.29
C PRO A 45 12.35 6.53 8.66
N GLY A 46 11.49 5.56 9.01
CA GLY A 46 10.72 5.54 10.25
C GLY A 46 9.44 6.39 10.28
N GLY A 47 9.18 7.21 9.24
CA GLY A 47 8.00 8.09 9.18
C GLY A 47 6.68 7.37 8.89
N THR A 48 6.75 6.12 8.44
CA THR A 48 5.62 5.29 8.01
C THR A 48 5.47 4.02 8.86
N ARG A 49 4.28 3.41 8.78
CA ARG A 49 3.94 2.16 9.45
C ARG A 49 2.80 1.46 8.70
N SER A 50 2.80 0.14 8.69
CA SER A 50 1.66 -0.66 8.21
C SER A 50 0.49 -0.61 9.20
N TYR A 51 -0.70 -0.28 8.69
CA TYR A 51 -1.97 -0.32 9.40
C TYR A 51 -2.88 -1.37 8.76
N CYS A 52 -3.42 -2.27 9.58
CA CYS A 52 -4.16 -3.42 9.12
C CYS A 52 -5.61 -3.38 9.59
N SER A 53 -6.51 -3.90 8.76
CA SER A 53 -7.80 -4.43 9.24
C SER A 53 -7.58 -5.43 10.38
N ALA A 54 -8.56 -5.55 11.28
CA ALA A 54 -8.48 -6.46 12.42
C ALA A 54 -8.13 -7.91 12.02
N SER A 55 -8.67 -8.39 10.90
CA SER A 55 -8.44 -9.75 10.40
C SER A 55 -7.07 -9.99 9.75
N ALA A 56 -6.34 -8.92 9.43
CA ALA A 56 -5.02 -8.98 8.78
C ALA A 56 -3.86 -8.66 9.71
N ARG A 57 -4.11 -8.05 10.88
CA ARG A 57 -3.08 -7.71 11.85
C ARG A 57 -2.45 -8.97 12.44
N THR A 58 -1.13 -9.07 12.38
CA THR A 58 -0.35 -10.22 12.88
C THR A 58 0.63 -9.86 13.99
N SER A 59 0.84 -8.56 14.26
CA SER A 59 1.80 -8.07 15.24
C SER A 59 1.34 -6.75 15.86
N ASP A 60 1.73 -6.49 17.10
CA ASP A 60 1.52 -5.18 17.76
C ASP A 60 2.38 -4.06 17.21
N SER A 61 3.42 -4.41 16.44
CA SER A 61 4.16 -3.44 15.64
C SER A 61 3.32 -2.86 14.49
N GLN A 62 2.18 -3.44 14.12
CA GLN A 62 1.26 -2.90 13.11
C GLN A 62 0.19 -2.03 13.77
N GLY A 63 -0.27 -1.00 13.06
CA GLY A 63 -1.42 -0.22 13.46
C GLY A 63 -2.72 -0.96 13.16
N LEU A 64 -3.83 -0.51 13.76
CA LEU A 64 -5.17 -1.00 13.44
C LEU A 64 -5.89 0.05 12.61
N LEU A 65 -6.47 -0.36 11.48
CA LEU A 65 -7.42 0.48 10.75
C LEU A 65 -8.79 0.37 11.42
N PRO A 66 -9.52 1.49 11.57
CA PRO A 66 -10.92 1.47 11.96
C PRO A 66 -11.74 0.58 11.03
N ASP A 67 -12.71 -0.16 11.56
CA ASP A 67 -13.57 -1.06 10.76
C ASP A 67 -14.36 -0.30 9.68
N ASN A 68 -14.66 0.97 9.93
CA ASN A 68 -15.33 1.87 8.99
C ASN A 68 -14.36 2.73 8.16
N PHE A 69 -13.06 2.43 8.16
CA PHE A 69 -12.05 3.20 7.41
C PHE A 69 -12.40 3.32 5.93
N TRP A 70 -12.81 2.23 5.27
CA TRP A 70 -13.40 2.31 3.94
C TRP A 70 -14.87 2.70 4.05
N ARG A 71 -15.25 3.81 3.41
CA ARG A 71 -16.67 4.12 3.13
C ARG A 71 -17.23 3.16 2.09
N ASN A 72 -16.47 2.91 1.02
CA ASN A 72 -16.74 1.90 0.00
C ASN A 72 -15.40 1.35 -0.50
N VAL A 73 -15.33 0.05 -0.79
CA VAL A 73 -14.12 -0.57 -1.30
C VAL A 73 -14.45 -1.72 -2.24
N GLU A 74 -13.73 -1.79 -3.36
CA GLU A 74 -13.76 -2.92 -4.27
C GLU A 74 -12.44 -3.68 -4.16
N PHE A 75 -12.53 -4.98 -3.87
CA PHE A 75 -11.43 -5.91 -4.02
C PHE A 75 -11.49 -6.59 -5.38
N LYS A 76 -10.37 -6.59 -6.09
CA LYS A 76 -10.21 -7.33 -7.35
C LYS A 76 -8.88 -8.05 -7.39
N THR A 77 -8.87 -9.18 -8.08
CA THR A 77 -7.65 -9.91 -8.43
C THR A 77 -7.70 -10.29 -9.90
N GLY A 78 -6.55 -10.55 -10.48
CA GLY A 78 -6.46 -10.96 -11.87
C GLY A 78 -5.05 -11.26 -12.32
N LYS A 79 -4.86 -11.27 -13.63
CA LYS A 79 -3.57 -11.39 -14.28
C LYS A 79 -3.31 -10.20 -15.19
N GLY A 80 -2.10 -9.68 -15.20
CA GLY A 80 -1.68 -8.62 -16.13
C GLY A 80 -1.40 -9.15 -17.54
N LYS A 81 -0.94 -8.26 -18.43
CA LYS A 81 -0.60 -8.62 -19.82
C LYS A 81 0.48 -9.72 -19.89
N GLY A 82 1.39 -9.75 -18.91
CA GLY A 82 2.43 -10.79 -18.77
C GLY A 82 1.94 -12.10 -18.15
N GLY A 83 0.64 -12.25 -17.86
CA GLY A 83 0.06 -13.43 -17.21
C GLY A 83 0.38 -13.57 -15.72
N LYS A 84 1.09 -12.60 -15.14
CA LYS A 84 1.45 -12.53 -13.72
C LYS A 84 0.28 -12.01 -12.89
N LYS A 85 0.13 -12.52 -11.67
CA LYS A 85 -1.03 -12.20 -10.82
C LYS A 85 -0.89 -10.82 -10.19
N TRP A 86 -2.03 -10.23 -9.87
CA TRP A 86 -2.16 -9.05 -9.04
C TRP A 86 -3.42 -9.14 -8.15
N ALA A 87 -3.42 -8.36 -7.07
CA ALA A 87 -4.58 -8.11 -6.22
C ALA A 87 -4.63 -6.63 -5.84
N GLN A 88 -5.82 -6.05 -5.75
CA GLN A 88 -5.97 -4.62 -5.45
C GLN A 88 -7.17 -4.32 -4.57
N LEU A 89 -7.11 -3.16 -3.92
CA LEU A 89 -8.26 -2.44 -3.37
C LEU A 89 -8.32 -1.06 -4.01
N THR A 90 -9.53 -0.63 -4.37
CA THR A 90 -9.81 0.75 -4.78
C THR A 90 -11.11 1.21 -4.14
N GLY A 91 -11.16 2.44 -3.65
CA GLY A 91 -12.39 2.93 -3.04
C GLY A 91 -12.28 4.25 -2.32
N CYS A 92 -13.35 4.56 -1.58
CA CYS A 92 -13.48 5.77 -0.79
C CYS A 92 -13.15 5.49 0.67
N ILE A 93 -12.31 6.33 1.25
CA ILE A 93 -11.91 6.25 2.65
C ILE A 93 -12.68 7.28 3.50
N ARG A 94 -12.66 7.07 4.81
CA ARG A 94 -13.08 8.00 5.86
C ARG A 94 -11.82 8.50 6.56
N PRO A 95 -11.10 9.48 5.98
CA PRO A 95 -9.79 9.90 6.50
C PRO A 95 -9.87 10.37 7.96
N GLU A 96 -11.00 10.91 8.39
CA GLU A 96 -11.26 11.36 9.76
C GLU A 96 -11.27 10.24 10.81
N THR A 97 -11.42 8.99 10.39
CA THR A 97 -11.47 7.84 11.31
C THR A 97 -10.08 7.37 11.74
N LEU A 98 -9.04 7.72 10.98
CA LEU A 98 -7.66 7.37 11.29
C LEU A 98 -6.87 8.65 11.57
N ASP A 99 -6.55 8.87 12.85
CA ASP A 99 -5.87 10.08 13.34
C ASP A 99 -4.46 10.31 12.76
N ARG A 100 -3.89 9.31 12.07
CA ARG A 100 -2.63 9.44 11.32
C ARG A 100 -2.75 10.34 10.09
N LEU A 101 -3.94 10.42 9.51
CA LEU A 101 -4.18 11.16 8.29
C LEU A 101 -4.50 12.63 8.58
N ASN A 102 -4.03 13.51 7.70
CA ASN A 102 -4.54 14.86 7.58
C ASN A 102 -5.63 14.88 6.49
N PRO A 103 -6.93 15.06 6.83
CA PRO A 103 -8.02 15.07 5.84
C PRO A 103 -7.93 16.16 4.76
N ARG A 104 -7.05 17.16 4.93
CA ARG A 104 -6.83 18.23 3.95
C ARG A 104 -5.65 17.94 3.02
N ASP A 105 -4.92 16.86 3.24
CA ASP A 105 -3.80 16.49 2.40
C ASP A 105 -4.27 15.99 1.03
N ALA A 106 -3.64 16.47 -0.05
CA ALA A 106 -3.94 16.01 -1.40
C ALA A 106 -3.55 14.53 -1.59
N GLY A 107 -2.59 14.04 -0.80
CA GLY A 107 -2.17 12.65 -0.78
C GLY A 107 -0.75 12.42 -1.27
N GLY A 108 -0.40 11.15 -1.46
CA GLY A 108 0.91 10.73 -1.93
C GLY A 108 0.95 9.23 -2.22
N GLN A 109 2.13 8.73 -2.57
CA GLN A 109 2.36 7.34 -2.95
C GLN A 109 3.31 6.64 -1.97
N TYR A 110 3.04 5.36 -1.71
CA TYR A 110 3.97 4.42 -1.12
C TYR A 110 4.14 3.22 -2.04
N ASP A 111 5.34 2.67 -2.12
CA ASP A 111 5.62 1.59 -3.06
C ASP A 111 6.90 0.82 -2.68
N SER A 112 7.10 -0.36 -3.26
CA SER A 112 8.24 -1.24 -2.93
C SER A 112 9.48 -1.08 -3.82
N SER A 113 9.41 -0.25 -4.88
CA SER A 113 10.35 -0.29 -6.01
C SER A 113 10.88 1.10 -6.46
N GLY A 114 10.30 2.18 -5.97
CA GLY A 114 10.64 3.58 -6.21
C GLY A 114 11.63 4.09 -5.18
N GLY A 115 11.61 5.41 -4.94
CA GLY A 115 12.50 6.07 -3.98
C GLY A 115 14.00 5.97 -4.33
N ALA A 116 14.84 6.46 -3.41
CA ALA A 116 16.28 6.51 -3.60
C ALA A 116 16.88 5.09 -3.79
N GLY A 117 17.46 4.85 -4.96
CA GLY A 117 18.07 3.56 -5.31
C GLY A 117 17.07 2.43 -5.58
N GLY A 118 15.79 2.74 -5.83
CA GLY A 118 14.77 1.74 -6.18
C GLY A 118 14.41 0.81 -5.02
N ARG A 119 14.52 1.29 -3.78
CA ARG A 119 14.34 0.51 -2.55
C ARG A 119 12.95 0.62 -1.94
N GLY A 120 12.05 1.34 -2.61
CA GLY A 120 10.71 1.65 -2.13
C GLY A 120 10.68 2.76 -1.09
N ASN A 121 9.47 3.26 -0.86
CA ASN A 121 9.12 4.13 0.25
C ASN A 121 7.83 3.59 0.89
N PRO A 122 7.91 2.93 2.06
CA PRO A 122 9.07 2.81 2.94
C PRO A 122 10.17 1.87 2.41
N VAL A 123 11.41 2.13 2.78
CA VAL A 123 12.56 1.32 2.33
C VAL A 123 12.40 -0.15 2.75
N GLY A 124 12.50 -1.06 1.79
CA GLY A 124 12.43 -2.51 2.01
C GLY A 124 11.03 -3.03 2.35
N SER A 125 10.01 -2.20 2.16
CA SER A 125 8.61 -2.61 2.28
C SER A 125 8.23 -3.65 1.24
N LYS A 126 7.27 -4.53 1.58
CA LYS A 126 6.85 -5.62 0.71
C LYS A 126 5.35 -5.83 0.77
N CYS A 127 4.78 -6.40 -0.29
CA CYS A 127 3.44 -6.99 -0.21
C CYS A 127 3.50 -8.50 0.00
N THR A 128 2.72 -8.98 0.96
CA THR A 128 2.64 -10.42 1.26
C THR A 128 2.18 -11.20 0.03
N GLY A 129 3.04 -12.10 -0.47
CA GLY A 129 2.72 -13.01 -1.58
C GLY A 129 2.87 -12.41 -2.98
N TYR A 130 3.46 -11.23 -3.11
CA TYR A 130 3.73 -10.53 -4.38
C TYR A 130 5.13 -9.91 -4.39
N ASN A 131 5.67 -9.64 -5.58
CA ASN A 131 7.01 -9.04 -5.72
C ASN A 131 7.02 -7.52 -5.55
N HIS A 132 5.94 -6.86 -5.92
CA HIS A 132 5.82 -5.40 -5.94
C HIS A 132 4.50 -4.94 -5.34
N TYR A 133 4.45 -3.69 -4.89
CA TYR A 133 3.20 -2.97 -4.69
C TYR A 133 3.34 -1.49 -5.01
N VAL A 134 2.20 -0.88 -5.30
CA VAL A 134 1.99 0.56 -5.31
C VAL A 134 0.72 0.87 -4.55
N GLU A 135 0.77 1.90 -3.71
CA GLU A 135 -0.30 2.38 -2.85
C GLU A 135 -0.38 3.89 -2.95
N LEU A 136 -1.59 4.43 -3.09
CA LEU A 136 -1.83 5.86 -2.97
C LEU A 136 -2.93 6.10 -1.94
N VAL A 137 -2.71 7.11 -1.12
CA VAL A 137 -3.67 7.58 -0.10
C VAL A 137 -3.91 9.05 -0.38
N GLU A 138 -5.17 9.42 -0.61
CA GLU A 138 -5.59 10.79 -0.97
C GLU A 138 -6.70 11.26 -0.03
N PRO A 139 -6.34 11.72 1.19
CA PRO A 139 -7.33 12.10 2.21
C PRO A 139 -8.27 13.22 1.78
N GLY A 140 -7.76 14.23 1.07
CA GLY A 140 -8.54 15.35 0.55
C GLY A 140 -9.47 14.97 -0.61
N GLY A 141 -9.17 13.88 -1.32
CA GLY A 141 -9.99 13.27 -2.37
C GLY A 141 -10.89 12.13 -1.87
N PRO A 142 -11.20 12.10 -0.57
CA PRO A 142 -11.40 10.94 0.31
C PRO A 142 -11.32 9.56 -0.37
N ARG A 143 -10.16 9.21 -0.90
CA ARG A 143 -9.95 7.93 -1.61
C ARG A 143 -8.57 7.34 -1.37
N ALA A 144 -8.48 6.03 -1.56
CA ALA A 144 -7.21 5.34 -1.56
C ALA A 144 -7.26 4.12 -2.49
N CYS A 145 -6.08 3.64 -2.84
CA CYS A 145 -5.92 2.48 -3.69
C CYS A 145 -4.60 1.79 -3.38
N ILE A 146 -4.58 0.47 -3.46
CA ILE A 146 -3.39 -0.35 -3.30
C ILE A 146 -3.45 -1.50 -4.29
N ARG A 147 -2.35 -1.81 -4.96
CA ARG A 147 -2.21 -3.01 -5.78
C ARG A 147 -0.90 -3.70 -5.45
N CYS A 148 -0.99 -4.99 -5.19
CA CYS A 148 0.14 -5.90 -5.14
C CYS A 148 0.22 -6.68 -6.45
N CYS A 149 1.42 -6.84 -6.99
CA CYS A 149 1.62 -7.50 -8.29
C CYS A 149 2.95 -8.25 -8.36
N ASP A 150 2.98 -9.29 -9.21
CA ASP A 150 4.21 -10.05 -9.48
C ASP A 150 5.05 -9.46 -10.63
N ASP A 151 4.42 -8.70 -11.53
CA ASP A 151 5.08 -7.97 -12.62
C ASP A 151 5.12 -6.47 -12.27
N PRO A 152 6.28 -5.82 -12.23
CA PRO A 152 6.37 -4.39 -11.91
C PRO A 152 5.57 -3.51 -12.89
N LYS A 153 5.28 -3.98 -14.12
CA LYS A 153 4.44 -3.25 -15.08
C LYS A 153 2.98 -3.13 -14.64
N ASP A 154 2.52 -4.01 -13.76
CA ASP A 154 1.16 -3.97 -13.20
C ASP A 154 1.06 -3.06 -11.96
N CYS A 155 2.19 -2.63 -11.38
CA CYS A 155 2.31 -1.65 -10.29
C CYS A 155 3.17 -0.44 -10.72
N PRO A 156 2.64 0.48 -11.53
CA PRO A 156 3.40 1.63 -12.01
C PRO A 156 3.71 2.62 -10.86
N VAL A 157 4.98 3.00 -10.73
CA VAL A 157 5.52 3.91 -9.69
C VAL A 157 6.07 5.22 -10.28
N ASN A 158 5.61 5.61 -11.46
CA ASN A 158 6.12 6.76 -12.21
C ASN A 158 5.04 7.82 -12.48
N ARG A 159 3.97 7.82 -11.68
CA ARG A 159 2.74 8.61 -11.90
C ARG A 159 2.20 9.14 -10.58
N ASP A 160 3.09 9.57 -9.72
CA ASP A 160 2.84 9.65 -8.28
C ASP A 160 1.95 10.85 -7.91
N THR A 161 1.85 11.82 -8.83
CA THR A 161 0.94 12.98 -8.75
C THR A 161 -0.35 12.81 -9.55
N ALA A 162 -0.50 11.73 -10.33
CA ALA A 162 -1.66 11.52 -11.20
C ALA A 162 -2.89 10.99 -10.42
N GLY A 163 -2.63 10.47 -9.22
CA GLY A 163 -3.63 9.97 -8.30
C GLY A 163 -4.22 8.60 -8.63
N CYS A 164 -4.98 8.08 -7.69
CA CYS A 164 -5.47 6.72 -7.63
C CYS A 164 -6.13 6.23 -8.92
N PRO A 165 -7.11 6.95 -9.52
CA PRO A 165 -7.76 6.49 -10.75
C PRO A 165 -6.82 6.34 -11.95
N GLN A 166 -5.71 7.10 -11.98
CA GLN A 166 -4.73 7.07 -13.06
C GLN A 166 -3.63 6.02 -12.84
N VAL A 167 -3.25 5.76 -11.58
CA VAL A 167 -2.22 4.76 -11.23
C VAL A 167 -2.81 3.35 -11.17
N ILE A 168 -3.94 3.19 -10.48
CA ILE A 168 -4.63 1.92 -10.29
C ILE A 168 -6.06 2.06 -10.80
N PRO A 169 -6.34 1.69 -12.07
CA PRO A 169 -7.71 1.64 -12.57
C PRO A 169 -8.56 0.68 -11.72
N GLY A 170 -9.78 1.10 -11.39
CA GLY A 170 -10.70 0.34 -10.53
C GLY A 170 -11.96 1.14 -10.24
N ASN A 171 -12.78 0.62 -9.32
CA ASN A 171 -13.99 1.31 -8.88
C ASN A 171 -13.68 2.29 -7.74
N TYR A 172 -14.02 3.55 -7.95
CA TYR A 172 -13.86 4.64 -6.99
C TYR A 172 -15.20 5.26 -6.57
N PHE A 173 -16.35 4.64 -6.86
CA PHE A 173 -17.66 4.98 -6.28
C PHE A 173 -18.01 6.48 -6.23
N ASN A 174 -17.47 7.29 -7.16
CA ASN A 174 -17.53 8.76 -7.11
C ASN A 174 -17.08 9.34 -5.76
N CYS A 175 -15.89 8.95 -5.25
CA CYS A 175 -15.34 9.51 -4.03
C CYS A 175 -15.29 11.04 -4.09
N GLY A 176 -16.18 11.64 -3.32
CA GLY A 176 -16.49 13.05 -3.15
C GLY A 176 -17.62 13.18 -2.13
#